data_AF-A0A6L9JNH4-F1
#
_entry.id   AF-A0A6L9JNH4-F1
#
_cell.length_a   1.000
_cell.length_b   1.000
_cell.length_c   1.000
_cell.angle_alpha   90.00
_cell.angle_beta   90.00
_cell.angle_gamma   90.00
#
_symmetry.space_group_name_H-M   'P 1'
#
loop_
_entity.id
_entity.type
_entity.pdbx_description
1 polymer ?
#
loop_
_entity_poly.entity_id
_entity_poly.type
_entity_poly.pdbx_seq_one_letter_code
_entity_poly.pdbx_strand_id
1 'polypeptide(L)'
;MMPMPAARVGDMHICPMVSPAVPPVPHVGGPIMPPGVPTVLIGGLPAATMGSMLVCVGPPDTVVMGSPTVLIGGRPAARLGDLCAHGGTITTGYPLVIIA
;
A
#
# COMPACT_ATOMS: atom_id res chain seq x y z
N MET A 1 9.98 15.53 -5.53
CA MET A 1 9.75 14.08 -5.36
C MET A 1 9.58 13.50 -6.75
N MET A 2 10.15 12.31 -7.02
CA MET A 2 9.92 11.66 -8.31
C MET A 2 8.50 11.07 -8.31
N PRO A 3 7.72 11.28 -9.38
CA PRO A 3 6.37 10.76 -9.46
C PRO A 3 6.42 9.25 -9.70
N MET A 4 5.53 8.51 -9.03
CA MET A 4 5.55 7.04 -8.96
C MET A 4 4.22 6.45 -9.43
N PRO A 5 4.19 5.20 -9.92
CA PRO A 5 2.95 4.50 -10.23
C PRO A 5 1.97 4.49 -9.05
N ALA A 6 0.70 4.79 -9.32
CA ALA A 6 -0.35 4.80 -8.31
C ALA A 6 -0.68 3.39 -7.81
N ALA A 7 -0.83 3.22 -6.50
CA ALA A 7 -1.19 1.95 -5.89
C ALA A 7 -2.71 1.78 -5.82
N ARG A 8 -3.15 0.52 -5.84
CA ARG A 8 -4.57 0.12 -5.90
C ARG A 8 -4.81 -1.11 -5.06
N VAL A 9 -6.07 -1.41 -4.80
CA VAL A 9 -6.45 -2.72 -4.25
C VAL A 9 -5.85 -3.83 -5.12
N GLY A 10 -5.20 -4.80 -4.48
CA GLY A 10 -4.50 -5.90 -5.14
C GLY A 10 -3.02 -5.67 -5.39
N ASP A 11 -2.51 -4.43 -5.33
CA ASP A 11 -1.07 -4.18 -5.44
C ASP A 11 -0.32 -4.70 -4.21
N MET A 12 0.89 -5.22 -4.42
CA MET A 12 1.65 -5.95 -3.41
C MET A 12 2.49 -5.02 -2.54
N HIS A 13 2.75 -5.46 -1.31
CA HIS A 13 3.84 -4.93 -0.49
C HIS A 13 4.81 -6.03 -0.07
N ILE A 14 5.97 -5.63 0.40
CA ILE A 14 6.90 -6.49 1.13
C ILE A 14 6.92 -6.08 2.61
N CYS A 15 7.01 -7.05 3.52
CA CYS A 15 7.02 -6.80 4.96
C CYS A 15 8.28 -7.39 5.61
N PRO A 16 9.16 -6.58 6.21
CA PRO A 16 10.38 -7.07 6.87
C PRO A 16 10.19 -7.44 8.34
N MET A 17 9.01 -7.15 8.91
CA MET A 17 8.73 -7.40 10.33
C MET A 17 8.78 -8.89 10.68
N VAL A 18 9.15 -9.17 11.93
CA VAL A 18 9.19 -10.53 12.48
C VAL A 18 8.42 -10.50 13.79
N SER A 19 7.43 -11.39 13.93
CA SER A 19 6.69 -11.53 15.17
C SER A 19 7.57 -12.16 16.27
N PRO A 20 7.50 -11.66 17.52
CA PRO A 20 8.27 -12.18 18.65
C PRO A 20 7.65 -13.48 19.17
N ALA A 21 7.80 -14.56 18.41
CA ALA A 21 7.43 -15.93 18.77
C ALA A 21 8.69 -16.81 18.93
N VAL A 22 8.53 -18.04 19.42
CA VAL A 22 9.62 -19.02 19.53
C VAL A 22 9.22 -20.30 18.77
N PRO A 23 9.76 -20.57 17.57
CA PRO A 23 10.72 -19.74 16.82
C PRO A 23 10.11 -18.42 16.31
N PRO A 24 10.92 -17.38 15.99
CA PRO A 24 10.43 -16.14 15.41
C PRO A 24 9.70 -16.41 14.09
N VAL A 25 8.61 -15.68 13.83
CA VAL A 25 7.80 -15.86 12.61
C VAL A 25 8.02 -14.66 11.69
N PRO A 26 8.74 -14.82 10.57
CA PRO A 26 8.89 -13.77 9.57
C PRO A 26 7.54 -13.44 8.96
N HIS A 27 7.25 -12.15 8.84
CA HIS A 27 6.11 -11.72 8.07
C HIS A 27 6.40 -11.89 6.58
N VAL A 28 5.33 -12.00 5.79
CA VAL A 28 5.37 -12.00 4.33
C VAL A 28 4.31 -11.02 3.86
N GLY A 29 4.73 -10.09 3.01
CA GLY A 29 3.84 -9.08 2.45
C GLY A 29 2.84 -9.67 1.45
N GLY A 30 1.69 -9.04 1.37
CA GLY A 30 0.57 -9.42 0.53
C GLY A 30 -0.10 -8.21 -0.14
N PRO A 31 -1.23 -8.40 -0.81
CA PRO A 31 -1.91 -7.33 -1.53
C PRO A 31 -2.54 -6.30 -0.59
N ILE A 32 -2.70 -5.08 -1.10
CA ILE A 32 -3.58 -4.05 -0.53
C ILE A 32 -5.02 -4.57 -0.55
N MET A 33 -5.67 -4.49 0.59
CA MET A 33 -7.01 -5.02 0.85
C MET A 33 -8.10 -4.07 0.34
N PRO A 34 -9.29 -4.61 -0.01
CA PRO A 34 -10.49 -3.79 -0.17
C PRO A 34 -10.86 -3.07 1.13
N PRO A 35 -11.61 -1.96 1.07
CA PRO A 35 -12.28 -1.42 -0.11
C PRO A 35 -11.45 -0.44 -0.96
N GLY A 36 -10.29 0.02 -0.49
CA GLY A 36 -9.60 1.18 -1.08
C GLY A 36 -10.53 2.40 -1.12
N VAL A 37 -10.55 3.13 -2.23
CA VAL A 37 -11.53 4.18 -2.54
C VAL A 37 -12.38 3.72 -3.74
N PRO A 38 -13.53 3.04 -3.52
CA PRO A 38 -14.33 2.42 -4.59
C PRO A 38 -14.86 3.39 -5.65
N THR A 39 -14.96 4.68 -5.33
CA THR A 39 -15.42 5.73 -6.25
C THR A 39 -14.33 6.22 -7.20
N VAL A 40 -13.06 5.89 -6.94
CA VAL A 40 -11.92 6.30 -7.76
C VAL A 40 -11.20 5.05 -8.25
N LEU A 41 -11.41 4.73 -9.53
CA LEU A 41 -10.82 3.55 -10.15
C LEU A 41 -9.59 3.92 -10.96
N ILE A 42 -8.47 3.25 -10.68
CA ILE A 42 -7.22 3.38 -11.44
C ILE A 42 -7.04 2.06 -12.18
N GLY A 43 -7.01 2.09 -13.53
CA GLY A 43 -6.94 0.86 -14.33
C GLY A 43 -8.01 -0.18 -13.97
N GLY A 44 -9.22 0.27 -13.62
CA GLY A 44 -10.37 -0.57 -13.27
C GLY A 44 -10.43 -1.07 -11.82
N LEU A 45 -9.44 -0.79 -10.98
CA LEU A 45 -9.42 -1.23 -9.56
C LEU A 45 -9.49 -0.02 -8.61
N PRO A 46 -10.09 -0.16 -7.41
CA PRO A 46 -10.15 0.93 -6.44
C PRO A 46 -8.76 1.43 -6.06
N ALA A 47 -8.60 2.76 -6.06
CA ALA A 47 -7.36 3.41 -5.66
C ALA A 47 -7.04 3.15 -4.18
N ALA A 48 -5.76 3.00 -3.86
CA ALA A 48 -5.27 2.92 -2.50
C ALA A 48 -4.82 4.29 -1.97
N THR A 49 -4.87 4.47 -0.66
CA THR A 49 -4.49 5.71 0.01
C THR A 49 -3.68 5.40 1.26
N MET A 50 -3.08 6.43 1.87
CA MET A 50 -2.64 6.34 3.25
C MET A 50 -3.79 5.84 4.14
N GLY A 51 -3.49 4.88 5.01
CA GLY A 51 -4.46 4.15 5.82
C GLY A 51 -5.10 2.95 5.13
N SER A 52 -4.76 2.63 3.88
CA SER A 52 -5.16 1.35 3.26
C SER A 52 -4.51 0.18 4.00
N MET A 53 -5.31 -0.85 4.28
CA MET A 53 -4.85 -2.08 4.93
C MET A 53 -4.21 -3.01 3.90
N LEU A 54 -3.23 -3.82 4.32
CA LEU A 54 -2.57 -4.81 3.48
C LEU A 54 -2.57 -6.18 4.16
N VAL A 55 -2.73 -7.23 3.36
CA VAL A 55 -2.60 -8.61 3.83
C VAL A 55 -1.15 -8.87 4.22
N CYS A 56 -0.92 -9.44 5.40
CA CYS A 56 0.41 -9.80 5.87
C CYS A 56 0.35 -11.16 6.58
N VAL A 57 1.44 -11.94 6.54
CA VAL A 57 1.60 -13.11 7.42
C VAL A 57 1.92 -12.59 8.83
N GLY A 58 0.87 -12.24 9.56
CA GLY A 58 0.88 -11.49 10.82
C GLY A 58 -0.45 -10.72 10.94
N PRO A 59 -0.55 -9.74 11.86
CA PRO A 59 -1.62 -8.75 11.79
C PRO A 59 -1.62 -8.04 10.42
N PRO A 60 -2.75 -7.52 9.93
CA PRO A 60 -2.76 -6.69 8.72
C PRO A 60 -1.81 -5.49 8.86
N ASP A 61 -1.05 -5.19 7.80
CA ASP A 61 -0.22 -3.99 7.72
C ASP A 61 -1.06 -2.79 7.25
N THR A 62 -0.52 -1.58 7.34
CA THR A 62 -1.18 -0.33 6.94
C THR A 62 -0.22 0.56 6.16
N VAL A 63 -0.69 1.17 5.07
CA VAL A 63 0.07 2.20 4.34
C VAL A 63 0.18 3.45 5.21
N VAL A 64 1.40 3.89 5.54
CA VAL A 64 1.65 5.04 6.43
C VAL A 64 2.22 6.25 5.70
N MET A 65 2.57 6.11 4.43
CA MET A 65 3.02 7.20 3.58
C MET A 65 2.17 7.28 2.32
N GLY A 66 2.03 8.48 1.76
CA GLY A 66 1.34 8.72 0.50
C GLY A 66 1.88 9.96 -0.19
N SER A 67 1.24 10.34 -1.28
CA SER A 67 1.52 11.59 -1.98
C SER A 67 1.31 12.80 -1.07
N PRO A 68 2.26 13.76 -1.05
CA PRO A 68 2.09 15.00 -0.28
C PRO A 68 1.10 15.99 -0.92
N THR A 69 0.75 15.81 -2.19
CA THR A 69 -0.03 16.79 -2.96
C THR A 69 -1.29 16.22 -3.58
N VAL A 70 -1.35 14.91 -3.84
CA VAL A 70 -2.50 14.26 -4.46
C VAL A 70 -3.33 13.55 -3.41
N LEU A 71 -4.58 13.99 -3.28
CA LEU A 71 -5.57 13.37 -2.40
C LEU A 71 -6.57 12.56 -3.23
N ILE A 72 -6.84 11.33 -2.80
CA ILE A 72 -7.90 10.47 -3.32
C ILE A 72 -8.84 10.15 -2.16
N GLY A 73 -10.15 10.37 -2.32
CA GLY A 73 -11.10 10.21 -1.22
C GLY A 73 -10.78 11.05 0.02
N GLY A 74 -10.11 12.20 -0.16
CA GLY A 74 -9.67 13.08 0.92
C GLY A 74 -8.41 12.63 1.67
N ARG A 75 -7.73 11.58 1.23
CA ARG A 75 -6.52 11.04 1.86
C ARG A 75 -5.33 11.04 0.88
N PRO A 76 -4.08 11.18 1.36
CA PRO A 76 -2.90 11.03 0.52
C PRO A 76 -2.94 9.77 -0.34
N ALA A 77 -2.79 9.91 -1.65
CA ALA A 77 -2.80 8.78 -2.58
C ALA A 77 -1.58 7.88 -2.37
N ALA A 78 -1.78 6.57 -2.30
CA ALA A 78 -0.68 5.62 -2.16
C ALA A 78 -0.02 5.33 -3.53
N ARG A 79 1.27 5.05 -3.51
CA ARG A 79 2.13 4.88 -4.69
C ARG A 79 3.11 3.74 -4.46
N LEU A 80 3.68 3.24 -5.56
CA LEU A 80 4.84 2.36 -5.49
C LEU A 80 5.94 3.01 -4.64
N GLY A 81 6.49 2.25 -3.70
CA GLY A 81 7.55 2.69 -2.80
C GLY A 81 7.08 3.38 -1.53
N ASP A 82 5.78 3.68 -1.37
CA ASP A 82 5.29 4.28 -0.12
C ASP A 82 5.41 3.28 1.04
N LEU A 83 5.80 3.82 2.21
CA LEU A 83 6.07 3.05 3.42
C LEU A 83 4.80 2.46 4.04
N CYS A 84 4.97 1.28 4.65
CA CYS A 84 3.96 0.58 5.44
C CYS A 84 4.37 0.51 6.92
N ALA A 85 3.40 0.32 7.82
CA ALA A 85 3.60 0.37 9.26
C ALA A 85 4.56 -0.71 9.77
N HIS A 86 4.63 -1.86 9.10
CA HIS A 86 5.60 -2.91 9.42
C HIS A 86 7.03 -2.64 8.92
N GLY A 87 7.31 -1.41 8.45
CA GLY A 87 8.63 -1.00 7.92
C GLY A 87 8.87 -1.41 6.47
N GLY A 88 7.86 -2.00 5.83
CA GLY A 88 7.87 -2.42 4.43
C GLY A 88 7.50 -1.31 3.45
N THR A 89 7.38 -1.66 2.17
CA THR A 89 6.93 -0.75 1.11
C THR A 89 6.01 -1.44 0.12
N ILE A 90 5.18 -0.65 -0.54
CA ILE A 90 4.41 -1.08 -1.72
C ILE A 90 5.38 -1.36 -2.87
N THR A 91 5.28 -2.54 -3.49
CA THR A 91 6.21 -3.02 -4.52
C THR A 91 5.61 -3.05 -5.93
N THR A 92 4.29 -2.92 -6.06
CA THR A 92 3.62 -2.80 -7.36
C THR A 92 2.68 -1.60 -7.40
N GLY A 93 2.41 -1.11 -8.60
CA GLY A 93 1.46 -0.04 -8.85
C GLY A 93 1.05 -0.05 -10.31
N TYR A 94 0.07 0.78 -10.67
CA TYR A 94 -0.42 0.86 -12.04
C TYR A 94 0.46 1.79 -12.89
N PRO A 95 1.21 1.29 -13.88
CA PRO A 95 2.26 2.05 -14.56
C PRO A 95 1.73 3.18 -15.46
N LEU A 96 0.44 3.21 -15.77
CA LEU A 96 -0.17 4.25 -16.63
C LEU A 96 -0.73 5.45 -15.86
N VAL A 97 -0.76 5.39 -14.53
CA VAL A 97 -1.18 6.52 -13.69
C VAL A 97 -0.06 6.83 -12.72
N ILE A 98 0.58 7.97 -12.93
CA ILE A 98 1.76 8.41 -12.18
C ILE A 98 1.35 9.56 -11.25
N ILE A 99 1.64 9.43 -9.95
CA ILE A 99 1.28 10.38 -8.90
C ILE A 99 2.56 10.95 -8.28
N ALA A 100 2.61 12.27 -8.15
CA ALA A 100 3.73 13.02 -7.58
C ALA A 100 3.84 12.93 -6.05
#